data_AF-A0A7E4UMN0-F1
#
_entry.id   AF-A0A7E4UMN0-F1
#
_cell.length_a   1.000
_cell.length_b   1.000
_cell.length_c   1.000
_cell.angle_alpha   90.00
_cell.angle_beta   90.00
_cell.angle_gamma   90.00
#
_symmetry.space_group_name_H-M   'P 1'
#
loop_
_entity.id
_entity.type
_entity.pdbx_description
1 polymer ?
#
loop_
_entity_poly.entity_id
_entity_poly.type
_entity_poly.pdbx_seq_one_letter_code
_entity_poly.pdbx_strand_id
1 'polypeptide(L)'
;MESLTDDITNWQTFLAIVIVNLLAIFVFILCERKNLQFYNDHLNGLSQAKYTLSRRFQLVENIKIAKFIKKLFFGAFMFNVLLGGNYFLILITTDVHTQNLFVEMFDLLSPLYGSTIPVVYLLTNKILQVDIRRAFFSCCNNSVEQDLNSKTPGNVVVDVFGRNLIQHSTTEGHQYFAHLKKIQRPPLLYEMFAYKSGVFNPSKLECEKHRIGDHVFAIIGYGTENKEDYWLLKNNWGTTFGEHGYIKMKIGVHSCGMGAVVVAPLL
;
A
#
# COMPACT_ATOMS: atom_id res chain seq x y z
N MET A 1 -25.23 11.85 47.93
CA MET A 1 -25.93 12.24 46.70
C MET A 1 -24.94 12.45 45.56
N GLU A 2 -23.73 12.98 45.83
CA GLU A 2 -22.64 13.09 44.84
C GLU A 2 -22.15 11.74 44.28
N SER A 3 -22.05 10.67 45.09
CA SER A 3 -21.56 9.37 44.58
C SER A 3 -22.50 8.69 43.58
N LEU A 4 -23.82 8.88 43.75
CA LEU A 4 -24.84 8.30 42.86
C LEU A 4 -24.91 9.06 41.53
N THR A 5 -24.64 10.37 41.53
CA THR A 5 -24.57 11.16 40.29
C THR A 5 -23.34 10.84 39.47
N ASP A 6 -22.19 10.55 40.11
CA ASP A 6 -20.96 10.14 39.43
C ASP A 6 -21.07 8.71 38.83
N ASP A 7 -21.76 7.78 39.50
CA ASP A 7 -22.01 6.45 38.93
C ASP A 7 -23.00 6.47 37.75
N ILE A 8 -24.01 7.34 37.78
CA ILE A 8 -24.98 7.50 36.68
C ILE A 8 -24.33 8.14 35.45
N THR A 9 -23.47 9.16 35.62
CA THR A 9 -22.73 9.78 34.51
C THR A 9 -21.74 8.80 33.89
N ASN A 10 -21.05 7.99 34.69
CA ASN A 10 -20.14 6.95 34.21
C ASN A 10 -20.84 5.90 33.32
N TRP A 11 -22.06 5.47 33.69
CA TRP A 11 -22.81 4.51 32.88
C TRP A 11 -23.31 5.11 31.56
N GLN A 12 -23.76 6.37 31.56
CA GLN A 12 -24.16 7.06 30.33
C GLN A 12 -22.97 7.22 29.38
N THR A 13 -21.80 7.57 29.90
CA THR A 13 -20.56 7.65 29.12
C THR A 13 -20.17 6.29 28.53
N PHE A 14 -20.25 5.22 29.33
CA PHE A 14 -19.98 3.87 28.84
C PHE A 14 -20.93 3.46 27.70
N LEU A 15 -22.23 3.65 27.89
CA LEU A 15 -23.24 3.33 26.88
C LEU A 15 -23.01 4.13 25.58
N ALA A 16 -22.67 5.42 25.71
CA ALA A 16 -22.35 6.28 24.56
C ALA A 16 -21.13 5.76 23.78
N ILE A 17 -20.05 5.34 24.47
CA ILE A 17 -18.86 4.77 23.82
C ILE A 17 -19.19 3.49 23.06
N VAL A 18 -20.00 2.60 23.65
CA VAL A 18 -20.43 1.34 23.00
C VAL A 18 -21.24 1.63 21.73
N ILE A 19 -22.19 2.58 21.80
CA ILE A 19 -23.02 2.97 20.66
C ILE A 19 -22.17 3.59 19.54
N VAL A 20 -21.25 4.52 19.87
CA VAL A 20 -20.37 5.16 18.89
C VAL A 20 -19.49 4.14 18.18
N ASN A 21 -18.91 3.18 18.93
CA ASN A 21 -18.11 2.11 18.33
C ASN A 21 -18.93 1.22 17.40
N LEU A 22 -20.15 0.84 17.78
CA LEU A 22 -21.05 0.05 16.92
C LEU A 22 -21.42 0.79 15.64
N LEU A 23 -21.75 2.08 15.74
CA LEU A 23 -22.04 2.94 14.58
C LEU A 23 -20.82 3.05 13.66
N ALA A 24 -19.62 3.24 14.22
CA ALA A 24 -18.39 3.27 13.44
C ALA A 24 -18.17 1.94 12.69
N ILE A 25 -18.29 0.80 13.37
CA ILE A 25 -18.17 -0.53 12.75
C ILE A 25 -19.15 -0.68 11.59
N PHE A 26 -20.41 -0.30 11.79
CA PHE A 26 -21.44 -0.38 10.76
C PHE A 26 -21.12 0.49 9.54
N VAL A 27 -20.71 1.74 9.75
CA VAL A 27 -20.31 2.66 8.67
C VAL A 27 -19.13 2.09 7.89
N PHE A 28 -18.10 1.58 8.57
CA PHE A 28 -16.94 1.00 7.88
C PHE A 28 -17.25 -0.30 7.14
N ILE A 29 -18.22 -1.11 7.60
CA ILE A 29 -18.74 -2.25 6.84
C ILE A 29 -19.41 -1.77 5.53
N LEU A 30 -20.22 -0.71 5.60
CA LEU A 30 -20.86 -0.15 4.41
C LEU A 30 -19.82 0.43 3.43
N CYS A 31 -18.85 1.19 3.94
CA CYS A 31 -17.75 1.72 3.13
C CYS A 31 -16.94 0.60 2.46
N GLU A 32 -16.59 -0.45 3.20
CA GLU A 32 -15.88 -1.62 2.65
C GLU A 32 -16.70 -2.27 1.53
N ARG A 33 -17.99 -2.56 1.79
CA ARG A 33 -18.87 -3.20 0.81
C ARG A 33 -19.02 -2.37 -0.46
N LYS A 34 -19.25 -1.06 -0.33
CA LYS A 34 -19.38 -0.15 -1.48
C LYS A 34 -18.08 -0.07 -2.28
N ASN A 35 -16.93 0.05 -1.62
CA ASN A 35 -15.64 0.10 -2.30
C ASN A 35 -15.31 -1.23 -3.01
N LEU A 36 -15.63 -2.38 -2.39
CA LEU A 36 -15.44 -3.69 -3.00
C LEU A 36 -16.37 -3.91 -4.20
N GLN A 37 -17.65 -3.55 -4.06
CA GLN A 37 -18.61 -3.65 -5.16
C GLN A 37 -18.13 -2.83 -6.36
N PHE A 38 -17.75 -1.58 -6.11
CA PHE A 38 -17.21 -0.69 -7.14
C PHE A 38 -15.92 -1.21 -7.79
N TYR A 39 -15.04 -1.84 -7.02
CA TYR A 39 -13.84 -2.50 -7.53
C TYR A 39 -14.16 -3.71 -8.42
N ASN A 40 -15.11 -4.56 -8.00
CA ASN A 40 -15.51 -5.75 -8.73
C ASN A 40 -16.28 -5.41 -10.01
N ASP A 41 -17.17 -4.42 -9.96
CA ASP A 41 -17.92 -3.93 -11.13
C ASP A 41 -16.96 -3.41 -12.21
N HIS A 42 -15.83 -2.82 -11.80
CA HIS A 42 -14.77 -2.41 -12.72
C HIS A 42 -14.00 -3.60 -13.30
N LEU A 43 -13.60 -4.57 -12.47
CA LEU A 43 -12.90 -5.77 -12.94
C LEU A 43 -13.73 -6.58 -13.95
N ASN A 44 -15.03 -6.67 -13.73
CA ASN A 44 -15.97 -7.40 -14.58
C ASN A 44 -16.42 -6.62 -15.82
N GLY A 45 -15.91 -5.40 -16.03
CA GLY A 45 -16.25 -4.57 -17.19
C GLY A 45 -17.68 -4.02 -17.17
N LEU A 46 -18.38 -4.10 -16.03
CA LEU A 46 -19.75 -3.58 -15.84
C LEU A 46 -19.76 -2.05 -15.70
N SER A 47 -18.62 -1.45 -15.32
CA SER A 47 -18.44 0.01 -15.25
C SER A 47 -17.87 0.57 -16.56
N GLN A 48 -18.57 1.53 -17.18
CA GLN A 48 -18.05 2.28 -18.34
C GLN A 48 -16.93 3.28 -17.99
N ALA A 49 -16.61 3.47 -16.71
CA ALA A 49 -15.64 4.48 -16.28
C ALA A 49 -14.19 3.99 -16.42
N LYS A 50 -13.42 4.61 -17.33
CA LYS A 50 -11.99 4.32 -17.53
C LYS A 50 -11.17 4.94 -16.38
N TYR A 51 -10.79 4.16 -15.36
CA TYR A 51 -9.96 4.67 -14.26
C TYR A 51 -8.50 4.88 -14.67
N THR A 52 -7.94 6.02 -14.23
CA THR A 52 -6.49 6.24 -14.22
C THR A 52 -5.81 5.31 -13.21
N LEU A 53 -4.51 5.05 -13.42
CA LEU A 53 -3.69 4.22 -12.54
C LEU A 53 -3.71 4.69 -11.07
N SER A 54 -3.77 6.01 -10.87
CA SER A 54 -3.86 6.66 -9.57
C SER A 54 -5.15 6.28 -8.85
N ARG A 55 -6.27 6.31 -9.56
CA ARG A 55 -7.60 6.05 -8.98
C ARG A 55 -7.78 4.58 -8.60
N ARG A 56 -7.19 3.66 -9.36
CA ARG A 56 -7.14 2.23 -8.98
C ARG A 56 -6.32 2.00 -7.71
N PHE A 57 -5.17 2.65 -7.59
CA PHE A 57 -4.34 2.56 -6.39
C PHE A 57 -5.08 3.10 -5.17
N GLN A 58 -5.69 4.28 -5.30
CA GLN A 58 -6.45 4.93 -4.23
C GLN A 58 -7.64 4.07 -3.76
N LEU A 59 -8.35 3.42 -4.68
CA LEU A 59 -9.44 2.50 -4.34
C LEU A 59 -8.96 1.28 -3.56
N VAL A 60 -7.83 0.67 -3.98
CA VAL A 60 -7.23 -0.47 -3.26
C VAL A 60 -6.77 -0.07 -1.86
N GLU A 61 -6.14 1.10 -1.72
CA GLU A 61 -5.74 1.63 -0.42
C GLU A 61 -6.95 1.94 0.48
N ASN A 62 -8.02 2.53 -0.06
CA ASN A 62 -9.24 2.76 0.69
C ASN A 62 -9.87 1.47 1.22
N ILE A 63 -9.86 0.38 0.42
CA ILE A 63 -10.34 -0.94 0.86
C ILE A 63 -9.47 -1.48 2.00
N LYS A 64 -8.14 -1.38 1.89
CA LYS A 64 -7.21 -1.80 2.94
C LYS A 64 -7.43 -1.02 4.24
N ILE A 65 -7.55 0.30 4.14
CA ILE A 65 -7.79 1.21 5.27
C ILE A 65 -9.14 0.88 5.92
N ALA A 66 -10.22 0.71 5.14
CA ALA A 66 -11.53 0.34 5.68
C ALA A 66 -11.48 -0.99 6.45
N LYS A 67 -10.78 -2.00 5.92
CA LYS A 67 -10.57 -3.29 6.61
C LYS A 67 -9.79 -3.13 7.91
N PHE A 68 -8.73 -2.33 7.91
CA PHE A 68 -7.93 -2.01 9.10
C PHE A 68 -8.78 -1.32 10.16
N ILE A 69 -9.45 -0.22 9.81
CA ILE A 69 -10.25 0.57 10.73
C ILE A 69 -11.40 -0.27 11.31
N LYS A 70 -12.08 -1.08 10.48
CA LYS A 70 -13.12 -2.00 10.96
C LYS A 70 -12.60 -2.95 12.05
N LYS A 71 -11.44 -3.58 11.82
CA LYS A 71 -10.82 -4.48 12.82
C LYS A 71 -10.40 -3.74 14.07
N LEU A 72 -9.93 -2.50 13.94
CA LEU A 72 -9.53 -1.66 15.07
C LEU A 72 -10.73 -1.33 15.96
N PHE A 73 -11.82 -0.81 15.38
CA PHE A 73 -13.05 -0.51 16.13
C PHE A 73 -13.69 -1.77 16.72
N PHE A 74 -13.63 -2.91 16.02
CA PHE A 74 -14.09 -4.18 16.59
C PHE A 74 -13.26 -4.60 17.81
N GLY A 75 -11.93 -4.49 17.75
CA GLY A 75 -11.07 -4.73 18.90
C GLY A 75 -11.39 -3.78 20.07
N ALA A 76 -11.52 -2.48 19.79
CA ALA A 76 -11.88 -1.49 20.80
C ALA A 76 -13.26 -1.76 21.42
N PHE A 77 -14.24 -2.16 20.62
CA PHE A 77 -15.56 -2.57 21.09
C PHE A 77 -15.47 -3.75 22.06
N MET A 78 -14.75 -4.81 21.70
CA MET A 78 -14.59 -6.00 22.55
C MET A 78 -13.94 -5.65 23.90
N PHE A 79 -12.90 -4.83 23.90
CA PHE A 79 -12.25 -4.39 25.14
C PHE A 79 -13.14 -3.49 25.99
N ASN A 80 -13.88 -2.56 25.39
CA ASN A 80 -14.83 -1.73 26.13
C ASN A 80 -15.90 -2.60 26.81
N VAL A 81 -16.45 -3.61 26.12
CA VAL A 81 -17.40 -4.55 26.72
C VAL A 81 -16.76 -5.32 27.90
N LEU A 82 -15.51 -5.77 27.78
CA LEU A 82 -14.81 -6.46 28.86
C LEU A 82 -14.54 -5.55 30.07
N LEU A 83 -14.03 -4.34 29.85
CA LEU A 83 -13.74 -3.38 30.92
C LEU A 83 -15.01 -2.92 31.63
N GLY A 84 -16.05 -2.56 30.88
CA GLY A 84 -17.34 -2.18 31.45
C GLY A 84 -18.04 -3.33 32.17
N GLY A 85 -17.91 -4.56 31.65
CA GLY A 85 -18.40 -5.76 32.32
C GLY A 85 -17.68 -6.00 33.65
N ASN A 86 -16.35 -5.88 33.70
CA ASN A 86 -15.59 -5.99 34.95
C ASN A 86 -15.97 -4.89 35.95
N TYR A 87 -16.12 -3.64 35.49
CA TYR A 87 -16.57 -2.54 36.34
C TYR A 87 -17.95 -2.81 36.94
N PHE A 88 -18.90 -3.31 36.14
CA PHE A 88 -20.22 -3.69 36.62
C PHE A 88 -20.16 -4.83 37.66
N LEU A 89 -19.30 -5.83 37.45
CA LEU A 89 -19.09 -6.93 38.40
C LEU A 89 -18.53 -6.45 39.75
N ILE A 90 -17.66 -5.42 39.75
CA ILE A 90 -17.16 -4.77 40.97
C ILE A 90 -18.32 -4.12 41.75
N LEU A 91 -19.23 -3.42 41.06
CA LEU A 91 -20.34 -2.70 41.69
C LEU A 91 -21.40 -3.62 42.33
N ILE A 92 -21.65 -4.79 41.75
CA ILE A 92 -22.67 -5.73 42.27
C ILE A 92 -22.14 -6.70 43.33
N THR A 93 -20.83 -6.90 43.37
CA THR A 93 -20.19 -7.84 44.29
C THR A 93 -20.08 -7.20 45.67
N THR A 94 -20.43 -7.93 46.72
CA THR A 94 -20.29 -7.49 48.12
C THR A 94 -19.12 -8.15 48.85
N ASP A 95 -18.57 -9.24 48.30
CA ASP A 95 -17.41 -9.95 48.84
C ASP A 95 -16.10 -9.24 48.48
N VAL A 96 -15.30 -8.92 49.51
CA VAL A 96 -14.04 -8.16 49.37
C VAL A 96 -13.01 -8.94 48.54
N HIS A 97 -12.93 -10.25 48.69
CA HIS A 97 -11.97 -11.06 47.92
C HIS A 97 -12.30 -11.04 46.42
N THR A 98 -13.58 -11.18 46.09
CA THR A 98 -14.08 -11.14 44.72
C THR A 98 -13.95 -9.75 44.11
N GLN A 99 -14.19 -8.67 44.88
CA GLN A 99 -13.94 -7.30 44.42
C GLN A 99 -12.46 -7.07 44.07
N ASN A 100 -11.55 -7.49 44.95
CA ASN A 100 -10.10 -7.33 44.71
C ASN A 100 -9.66 -8.08 43.46
N LEU A 101 -10.18 -9.28 43.22
CA LEU A 101 -9.91 -10.04 41.99
C LEU A 101 -10.34 -9.26 40.73
N PHE A 102 -11.53 -8.64 40.72
CA PHE A 102 -11.98 -7.88 39.57
C PHE A 102 -11.20 -6.58 39.35
N VAL A 103 -10.73 -5.93 40.43
CA VAL A 103 -9.84 -4.77 40.33
C VAL A 103 -8.50 -5.18 39.69
N GLU A 104 -7.88 -6.28 40.14
CA GLU A 104 -6.66 -6.79 39.52
C GLU A 104 -6.86 -7.18 38.04
N MET A 105 -8.00 -7.78 37.71
CA MET A 105 -8.37 -8.08 36.32
C MET A 105 -8.52 -6.81 35.47
N PHE A 106 -9.14 -5.75 36.02
CA PHE A 106 -9.28 -4.47 35.35
C PHE A 106 -7.90 -3.83 35.06
N ASP A 107 -7.02 -3.83 36.06
CA ASP A 107 -5.65 -3.30 35.95
C ASP A 107 -4.81 -4.07 34.92
N LEU A 108 -5.03 -5.38 34.77
CA LEU A 108 -4.39 -6.19 33.74
C LEU A 108 -4.96 -5.95 32.33
N LEU A 109 -6.26 -5.70 32.21
CA LEU A 109 -6.94 -5.47 30.92
C LEU A 109 -6.62 -4.09 30.33
N SER A 110 -6.42 -3.07 31.17
CA SER A 110 -6.10 -1.70 30.75
C SER A 110 -4.85 -1.58 29.85
N PRO A 111 -3.67 -2.15 30.20
CA PRO A 111 -2.50 -2.12 29.32
C PRO A 111 -2.68 -2.98 28.06
N LEU A 112 -3.44 -4.07 28.15
CA LEU A 112 -3.78 -4.90 26.98
C LEU A 112 -4.62 -4.11 25.96
N TYR A 113 -5.49 -3.21 26.41
CA TYR A 113 -6.22 -2.31 25.53
C TYR A 113 -5.29 -1.44 24.68
N GLY A 114 -4.22 -0.90 25.27
CA GLY A 114 -3.20 -0.12 24.56
C GLY A 114 -2.47 -0.89 23.46
N SER A 115 -2.39 -2.23 23.59
CA SER A 115 -1.78 -3.10 22.57
C SER A 115 -2.67 -3.34 21.35
N THR A 116 -3.95 -2.96 21.40
CA THR A 116 -4.92 -3.22 20.32
C THR A 116 -4.47 -2.63 18.99
N ILE A 117 -3.98 -1.37 18.98
CA ILE A 117 -3.54 -0.72 17.74
C ILE A 117 -2.34 -1.45 17.12
N PRO A 118 -1.21 -1.67 17.84
CA PRO A 118 -0.08 -2.46 17.34
C PRO A 118 -0.49 -3.85 16.83
N VAL A 119 -1.30 -4.58 17.60
CA VAL A 119 -1.73 -5.94 17.24
C VAL A 119 -2.58 -5.94 15.98
N VAL A 120 -3.58 -5.07 15.88
CA VAL A 120 -4.43 -4.97 14.68
C VAL A 120 -3.63 -4.51 13.48
N TYR A 121 -2.67 -3.61 13.66
CA TYR A 121 -1.77 -3.16 12.59
C TYR A 121 -0.90 -4.30 12.07
N LEU A 122 -0.27 -5.05 12.96
CA LEU A 122 0.49 -6.25 12.64
C LEU A 122 -0.36 -7.28 11.89
N LEU A 123 -1.57 -7.57 12.37
CA LEU A 123 -2.47 -8.57 11.77
C LEU A 123 -3.06 -8.13 10.41
N THR A 124 -3.00 -6.84 10.08
CA THR A 124 -3.57 -6.30 8.84
C THR A 124 -2.50 -5.97 7.80
N ASN A 125 -1.30 -5.61 8.23
CA ASN A 125 -0.19 -5.28 7.35
C ASN A 125 0.65 -6.53 7.01
N LYS A 126 0.35 -7.15 5.86
CA LYS A 126 1.09 -8.33 5.36
C LYS A 126 2.57 -8.04 5.10
N ILE A 127 2.91 -6.83 4.65
CA ILE A 127 4.30 -6.45 4.36
C ILE A 127 5.10 -6.47 5.67
N LEU A 128 4.55 -5.82 6.70
CA LEU A 128 5.16 -5.83 8.03
C LEU A 128 5.30 -7.26 8.60
N GLN A 129 4.33 -8.14 8.39
CA GLN A 129 4.45 -9.54 8.80
C GLN A 129 5.61 -10.25 8.11
N VAL A 130 5.83 -9.99 6.82
CA VAL A 130 6.95 -10.56 6.06
C VAL A 130 8.28 -9.99 6.56
N ASP A 131 8.36 -8.68 6.79
CA ASP A 131 9.58 -8.03 7.26
C ASP A 131 9.97 -8.49 8.67
N ILE A 132 8.99 -8.62 9.57
CA ILE A 132 9.22 -9.18 10.91
C ILE A 132 9.69 -10.63 10.82
N ARG A 133 9.07 -11.47 9.97
CA ARG A 133 9.53 -12.84 9.75
C ARG A 133 10.98 -12.86 9.26
N ARG A 134 11.31 -12.03 8.26
CA ARG A 134 12.68 -11.92 7.75
C ARG A 134 13.67 -11.51 8.84
N ALA A 135 13.33 -10.49 9.64
CA ALA A 135 14.17 -10.04 10.74
C ALA A 135 14.38 -11.14 11.80
N PHE A 136 13.33 -11.88 12.14
CA PHE A 136 13.40 -12.98 13.10
C PHE A 136 14.24 -14.16 12.59
N PHE A 137 14.09 -14.52 11.31
CA PHE A 137 14.88 -15.60 10.69
C PHE A 137 16.34 -15.20 10.42
N SER A 138 16.62 -13.91 10.24
CA SER A 138 17.99 -13.37 10.12
C SER A 138 18.82 -13.62 11.39
N CYS A 139 18.22 -13.53 12.58
CA CYS A 139 18.91 -13.74 13.85
C CYS A 139 19.32 -15.19 14.13
N CYS A 140 18.70 -16.17 13.47
CA CYS A 140 18.92 -17.60 13.76
C CYS A 140 19.73 -18.32 12.68
N ASN A 141 20.18 -17.62 11.63
CA ASN A 141 20.93 -18.22 10.54
C ASN A 141 22.09 -17.32 10.11
N ASN A 142 23.24 -17.45 10.79
CA ASN A 142 24.52 -16.89 10.35
C ASN A 142 25.09 -17.61 9.10
N SER A 143 24.23 -18.15 8.24
CA SER A 143 24.59 -18.93 7.06
C SER A 143 23.81 -18.52 5.79
N VAL A 144 23.10 -17.39 5.80
CA VAL A 144 22.36 -16.90 4.61
C VAL A 144 23.04 -15.65 4.01
N GLU A 145 24.37 -15.65 3.97
CA GLU A 145 25.15 -14.71 3.15
C GLU A 145 25.78 -15.41 1.93
N GLN A 146 25.23 -16.57 1.51
CA GLN A 146 25.70 -17.30 0.32
C GLN A 146 24.62 -17.73 -0.70
N ASP A 147 23.34 -17.43 -0.49
CA ASP A 147 22.27 -17.89 -1.42
C ASP A 147 21.90 -16.91 -2.55
N LEU A 148 22.73 -15.89 -2.82
CA LEU A 148 22.64 -15.15 -4.10
C LEU A 148 23.38 -15.84 -5.25
N ASN A 149 24.15 -16.91 -5.00
CA ASN A 149 24.98 -17.56 -6.00
C ASN A 149 24.75 -19.07 -6.22
N SER A 150 23.70 -19.69 -5.66
CA SER A 150 23.44 -21.11 -5.99
C SER A 150 21.95 -21.46 -6.17
N LYS A 151 21.60 -21.67 -7.45
CA LYS A 151 20.51 -22.54 -7.94
C LYS A 151 19.14 -22.41 -7.27
N THR A 152 18.43 -21.35 -7.61
CA THR A 152 17.00 -21.43 -7.94
C THR A 152 16.81 -20.99 -9.40
N PRO A 153 16.04 -21.71 -10.24
CA PRO A 153 15.78 -21.28 -11.60
C PRO A 153 14.74 -20.16 -11.55
N GLY A 154 15.23 -18.92 -11.41
CA GLY A 154 14.35 -17.76 -11.34
C GLY A 154 15.02 -16.47 -10.87
N ASN A 155 16.34 -16.34 -11.01
CA ASN A 155 16.98 -15.03 -10.93
C ASN A 155 16.51 -14.18 -12.12
N VAL A 156 15.45 -13.41 -11.91
CA VAL A 156 15.02 -12.38 -12.87
C VAL A 156 15.85 -11.13 -12.61
N VAL A 157 17.15 -11.23 -12.92
CA VAL A 157 17.92 -10.06 -13.32
C VAL A 157 17.50 -9.77 -14.75
N VAL A 158 16.51 -8.89 -14.94
CA VAL A 158 16.17 -8.42 -16.28
C VAL A 158 17.23 -7.40 -16.67
N ASP A 159 18.27 -7.87 -17.34
CA ASP A 159 19.02 -7.02 -18.26
C ASP A 159 18.10 -6.72 -19.46
N VAL A 160 17.59 -5.50 -19.55
CA VAL A 160 16.52 -5.13 -20.50
C VAL A 160 17.07 -4.83 -21.91
N PHE A 161 18.36 -5.03 -22.18
CA PHE A 161 18.93 -4.50 -23.43
C PHE A 161 19.84 -5.46 -24.21
N GLY A 162 19.39 -6.69 -24.41
CA GLY A 162 19.97 -7.56 -25.42
C GLY A 162 19.00 -8.63 -25.86
N ARG A 163 18.33 -8.40 -27.01
CA ARG A 163 17.52 -9.35 -27.79
C ARG A 163 17.36 -10.75 -27.17
N ASN A 164 16.22 -10.97 -26.53
CA ASN A 164 15.46 -12.22 -26.63
C ASN A 164 13.99 -11.87 -26.37
N LEU A 165 13.30 -11.53 -27.46
CA LEU A 165 11.86 -11.49 -27.52
C LEU A 165 11.36 -12.91 -27.22
N ILE A 166 10.69 -13.11 -26.09
CA ILE A 166 9.74 -14.21 -25.99
C ILE A 166 8.54 -13.78 -26.84
N GLN A 167 8.58 -14.21 -28.09
CA GLN A 167 7.49 -14.16 -29.05
C GLN A 167 6.42 -15.15 -28.58
N HIS A 168 5.58 -14.75 -27.63
CA HIS A 168 4.36 -15.49 -27.32
C HIS A 168 3.14 -14.63 -27.65
N SER A 169 2.56 -15.01 -28.78
CA SER A 169 1.14 -15.00 -29.13
C SER A 169 0.22 -14.30 -28.14
N THR A 170 -0.42 -13.24 -28.63
CA THR A 170 -1.74 -12.72 -28.26
C THR A 170 -2.30 -13.16 -26.91
N THR A 171 -2.61 -12.17 -26.06
CA THR A 171 -3.35 -12.17 -24.78
C THR A 171 -2.51 -12.18 -23.48
N GLU A 172 -1.34 -12.83 -23.42
CA GLU A 172 -0.55 -12.90 -22.17
C GLU A 172 0.39 -11.72 -21.93
N GLY A 173 0.81 -11.00 -22.99
CA GLY A 173 1.65 -9.80 -22.86
C GLY A 173 1.00 -8.71 -21.99
N HIS A 174 -0.31 -8.53 -22.07
CA HIS A 174 -1.03 -7.54 -21.25
C HIS A 174 -1.03 -7.88 -19.74
N GLN A 175 -0.94 -9.16 -19.37
CA GLN A 175 -0.89 -9.57 -17.97
C GLN A 175 0.49 -9.33 -17.36
N TYR A 176 1.58 -9.51 -18.11
CA TYR A 176 2.94 -9.26 -17.61
C TYR A 176 3.25 -7.77 -17.40
N PHE A 177 2.69 -6.89 -18.24
CA PHE A 177 2.84 -5.43 -18.06
C PHE A 177 1.97 -4.86 -16.93
N ALA A 178 0.94 -5.58 -16.46
CA ALA A 178 0.16 -5.17 -15.29
C ALA A 178 0.97 -5.27 -13.97
N HIS A 179 2.00 -6.11 -13.94
CA HIS A 179 2.87 -6.34 -12.77
C HIS A 179 4.13 -5.46 -12.75
N LEU A 180 4.36 -4.65 -13.79
CA LEU A 180 5.56 -3.85 -13.94
C LEU A 180 5.22 -2.36 -13.95
N LYS A 181 4.85 -1.81 -12.78
CA LYS A 181 4.97 -0.35 -12.56
C LYS A 181 6.43 -0.05 -12.23
N LYS A 182 7.24 0.04 -13.28
CA LYS A 182 8.68 0.25 -13.20
C LYS A 182 8.96 1.69 -12.79
N ILE A 183 9.68 1.86 -11.69
CA ILE A 183 10.27 3.14 -11.30
C ILE A 183 11.66 3.19 -11.94
N GLN A 184 11.87 4.14 -12.85
CA GLN A 184 13.15 4.35 -13.54
C GLN A 184 13.82 5.57 -12.89
N ARG A 185 15.14 5.50 -12.62
CA ARG A 185 15.98 6.68 -12.29
C ARG A 185 16.82 7.09 -13.51
N PRO A 186 16.23 7.66 -14.59
CA PRO A 186 17.02 8.29 -15.64
C PRO A 186 17.68 9.58 -15.14
N PRO A 187 18.81 10.00 -15.73
CA PRO A 187 19.28 11.36 -15.53
C PRO A 187 18.26 12.35 -16.07
N LEU A 188 18.10 13.44 -15.34
CA LEU A 188 17.33 14.60 -15.75
C LEU A 188 18.16 15.42 -16.73
N LEU A 189 17.62 15.67 -17.93
CA LEU A 189 18.23 16.52 -18.95
C LEU A 189 17.49 17.84 -19.07
N TYR A 190 18.20 18.91 -19.45
CA TYR A 190 17.60 20.24 -19.67
C TYR A 190 16.49 20.20 -20.73
N GLU A 191 16.67 19.44 -21.81
CA GLU A 191 15.72 19.29 -22.92
C GLU A 191 14.40 18.66 -22.48
N MET A 192 14.41 17.88 -21.39
CA MET A 192 13.19 17.29 -20.87
C MET A 192 12.19 18.36 -20.46
N PHE A 193 12.63 19.50 -19.90
CA PHE A 193 11.71 20.58 -19.52
C PHE A 193 11.03 21.24 -20.74
N ALA A 194 11.71 21.25 -21.88
CA ALA A 194 11.19 21.78 -23.13
C ALA A 194 10.33 20.77 -23.91
N TYR A 195 10.27 19.51 -23.47
CA TYR A 195 9.51 18.46 -24.13
C TYR A 195 8.01 18.80 -24.22
N LYS A 196 7.45 18.64 -25.43
CA LYS A 196 6.02 18.87 -25.71
C LYS A 196 5.33 17.65 -26.32
N SER A 197 5.98 16.97 -27.27
CA SER A 197 5.41 15.79 -27.93
C SER A 197 6.47 14.97 -28.67
N GLY A 198 6.09 13.77 -29.11
CA GLY A 198 6.91 12.88 -29.93
C GLY A 198 7.81 11.95 -29.11
N VAL A 199 8.59 11.12 -29.77
CA VAL A 199 9.50 10.19 -29.09
C VAL A 199 10.78 10.93 -28.70
N PHE A 200 10.97 11.13 -27.39
CA PHE A 200 12.17 11.75 -26.83
C PHE A 200 13.36 10.81 -26.99
N ASN A 201 14.39 11.30 -27.69
CA ASN A 201 15.60 10.56 -28.00
C ASN A 201 16.82 11.51 -27.94
N PRO A 202 17.39 11.75 -26.75
CA PRO A 202 18.55 12.61 -26.60
C PRO A 202 19.79 11.90 -27.16
N SER A 203 20.64 12.67 -27.82
CA SER A 203 21.96 12.27 -28.29
C SER A 203 22.91 12.02 -27.13
N LYS A 204 23.98 11.25 -27.38
CA LYS A 204 25.02 10.97 -26.39
C LYS A 204 25.65 12.25 -25.82
N LEU A 205 25.80 13.28 -26.65
CA LEU A 205 26.37 14.56 -26.24
C LEU A 205 25.46 15.31 -25.26
N GLU A 206 24.15 15.32 -25.51
CA GLU A 206 23.16 15.93 -24.60
C GLU A 206 23.12 15.19 -23.26
N CYS A 207 23.24 13.86 -23.29
CA CYS A 207 23.33 13.05 -22.07
C CYS A 207 24.53 13.40 -21.18
N GLU A 208 25.68 13.74 -21.78
CA GLU A 208 26.91 14.02 -21.06
C GLU A 208 26.97 15.48 -20.58
N LYS A 209 26.51 16.43 -21.41
CA LYS A 209 26.67 17.86 -21.15
C LYS A 209 25.48 18.53 -20.48
N HIS A 210 24.27 18.00 -20.68
CA HIS A 210 23.03 18.64 -20.23
C HIS A 210 22.34 17.86 -19.10
N ARG A 211 23.04 16.90 -18.49
CA ARG A 211 22.60 16.24 -17.26
C ARG A 211 22.68 17.22 -16.09
N ILE A 212 21.55 17.42 -15.42
CA ILE A 212 21.40 18.33 -14.29
C ILE A 212 21.01 17.63 -12.99
N GLY A 213 20.80 16.32 -13.02
CA GLY A 213 20.47 15.51 -11.84
C GLY A 213 19.90 14.16 -12.21
N ASP A 214 19.22 13.53 -11.26
CA ASP A 214 18.44 12.32 -11.46
C ASP A 214 16.96 12.65 -11.25
N HIS A 215 16.08 12.04 -12.05
CA HIS A 215 14.64 12.16 -11.87
C HIS A 215 13.99 10.80 -11.95
N VAL A 216 12.80 10.66 -11.36
CA VAL A 216 12.08 9.39 -11.31
C VAL A 216 10.81 9.46 -12.13
N PHE A 217 10.68 8.50 -13.04
CA PHE A 217 9.45 8.32 -13.83
C PHE A 217 8.80 6.98 -13.53
N ALA A 218 7.48 6.92 -13.71
CA ALA A 218 6.73 5.68 -13.69
C ALA A 218 6.45 5.20 -15.12
N ILE A 219 6.91 4.00 -15.47
CA ILE A 219 6.53 3.36 -16.74
C ILE A 219 5.07 2.93 -16.64
N ILE A 220 4.25 3.38 -17.58
CA ILE A 220 2.82 3.07 -17.63
C ILE A 220 2.41 2.33 -18.92
N GLY A 221 3.30 2.22 -19.89
CA GLY A 221 3.06 1.53 -21.16
C GLY A 221 4.23 1.61 -22.11
N TYR A 222 4.01 1.11 -23.33
CA TYR A 222 4.92 1.20 -24.46
C TYR A 222 4.08 1.27 -25.75
N GLY A 223 4.71 1.66 -26.85
CA GLY A 223 4.07 1.68 -28.16
C GLY A 223 5.09 1.95 -29.25
N THR A 224 4.57 2.14 -30.46
CA THR A 224 5.36 2.50 -31.63
C THR A 224 4.74 3.73 -32.26
N GLU A 225 5.54 4.74 -32.53
CA GLU A 225 5.12 5.97 -33.22
C GLU A 225 6.15 6.29 -34.30
N ASN A 226 5.70 6.52 -35.54
CA ASN A 226 6.59 6.84 -36.66
C ASN A 226 7.75 5.84 -36.86
N LYS A 227 7.49 4.54 -36.63
CA LYS A 227 8.47 3.44 -36.66
C LYS A 227 9.52 3.47 -35.54
N GLU A 228 9.32 4.29 -34.52
CA GLU A 228 10.13 4.32 -33.32
C GLU A 228 9.36 3.73 -32.13
N ASP A 229 9.95 2.71 -31.51
CA ASP A 229 9.42 2.12 -30.30
C ASP A 229 9.71 3.04 -29.10
N TYR A 230 8.73 3.24 -28.23
CA TYR A 230 8.84 4.10 -27.06
C TYR A 230 8.24 3.49 -25.79
N TRP A 231 8.83 3.82 -24.64
CA TRP A 231 8.22 3.70 -23.31
C TRP A 231 7.35 4.92 -23.03
N LEU A 232 6.12 4.70 -22.57
CA LEU A 232 5.27 5.76 -22.08
C LEU A 232 5.52 5.97 -20.59
N LEU A 233 6.07 7.13 -20.25
CA LEU A 233 6.47 7.50 -18.90
C LEU A 233 5.53 8.56 -18.35
N LYS A 234 5.04 8.34 -17.12
CA LYS A 234 4.28 9.35 -16.37
C LYS A 234 5.22 10.19 -15.52
N ASN A 235 5.06 11.50 -15.60
CA ASN A 235 5.77 12.47 -14.78
C ASN A 235 4.86 13.05 -13.66
N ASN A 236 5.48 13.76 -12.70
CA ASN A 236 4.79 14.48 -11.62
C ASN A 236 4.81 16.02 -11.76
N TRP A 237 5.29 16.57 -12.88
CA TRP A 237 5.33 18.03 -13.14
C TRP A 237 3.99 18.63 -13.63
N GLY A 238 2.87 17.99 -13.31
CA GLY A 238 1.54 18.43 -13.73
C GLY A 238 1.17 18.07 -15.17
N THR A 239 -0.05 18.43 -15.56
CA THR A 239 -0.64 18.07 -16.88
C THR A 239 -0.22 19.00 -18.02
N THR A 240 0.42 20.13 -17.71
CA THR A 240 0.93 21.10 -18.70
C THR A 240 2.27 20.67 -19.31
N PHE A 241 2.92 19.69 -18.70
CA PHE A 241 4.16 19.10 -19.16
C PHE A 241 3.94 18.11 -20.30
N GLY A 242 4.77 18.14 -21.35
CA GLY A 242 4.76 17.13 -22.41
C GLY A 242 3.39 16.88 -23.00
N GLU A 243 3.10 15.60 -23.23
CA GLU A 243 1.80 15.15 -23.71
C GLU A 243 0.88 14.88 -22.51
N HIS A 244 0.26 15.92 -21.95
CA HIS A 244 -0.68 15.80 -20.81
C HIS A 244 -0.08 15.20 -19.52
N GLY A 245 1.18 15.52 -19.23
CA GLY A 245 1.95 15.02 -18.08
C GLY A 245 2.74 13.74 -18.37
N TYR A 246 2.80 13.32 -19.64
CA TYR A 246 3.52 12.14 -20.09
C TYR A 246 4.68 12.51 -21.01
N ILE A 247 5.69 11.64 -21.05
CA ILE A 247 6.81 11.69 -21.99
C ILE A 247 6.99 10.31 -22.62
N LYS A 248 7.16 10.28 -23.94
CA LYS A 248 7.51 9.06 -24.69
C LYS A 248 9.02 8.99 -24.80
N MET A 249 9.61 7.88 -24.38
CA MET A 249 11.06 7.70 -24.35
C MET A 249 11.47 6.57 -25.28
N LYS A 250 12.45 6.78 -26.16
CA LYS A 250 12.86 5.76 -27.13
C LYS A 250 13.32 4.44 -26.47
N ILE A 251 12.86 3.31 -27.00
CA ILE A 251 13.28 1.95 -26.60
C ILE A 251 14.56 1.57 -27.34
N GLY A 252 15.41 0.75 -26.71
CA GLY A 252 16.59 0.16 -27.35
C GLY A 252 17.81 1.08 -27.42
N VAL A 253 17.68 2.33 -26.99
CA VAL A 253 18.79 3.26 -26.88
C VAL A 253 19.09 3.43 -25.40
N HIS A 254 20.29 3.02 -24.96
CA HIS A 254 20.81 3.32 -23.61
C HIS A 254 21.12 4.82 -23.43
N SER A 255 20.28 5.69 -24.00
CA SER A 255 20.45 7.12 -23.94
C SER A 255 20.57 7.52 -22.48
N CYS A 256 21.69 8.12 -22.13
CA CYS A 256 21.97 8.69 -20.82
C CYS A 256 21.89 7.70 -19.64
N GLY A 257 22.00 6.39 -19.83
CA GLY A 257 21.80 5.43 -18.73
C GLY A 257 20.35 5.31 -18.28
N MET A 258 19.41 5.76 -19.10
CA MET A 258 17.98 5.51 -18.92
C MET A 258 17.74 4.00 -18.94
N GLY A 259 17.31 3.45 -17.81
CA GLY A 259 17.05 2.02 -17.64
C GLY A 259 18.12 1.26 -16.86
N ALA A 260 19.16 1.94 -16.39
CA ALA A 260 20.19 1.35 -15.53
C ALA A 260 19.63 0.84 -14.19
N VAL A 261 18.59 1.48 -13.67
CA VAL A 261 17.92 1.07 -12.43
C VAL A 261 16.41 1.06 -12.66
N VAL A 262 15.82 -0.11 -12.54
CA VAL A 262 14.38 -0.34 -12.59
C VAL A 262 13.97 -1.07 -11.31
N VAL A 263 13.06 -0.46 -10.53
CA VAL A 263 12.56 -1.04 -9.28
C VAL A 263 11.06 -1.28 -9.41
N ALA A 264 10.62 -2.46 -8.96
CA ALA A 264 9.22 -2.84 -8.85
C ALA A 264 8.94 -3.43 -7.46
N PRO A 265 7.80 -3.08 -6.82
CA PRO A 265 7.39 -3.74 -5.60
C PRO A 265 6.97 -5.18 -5.89
N LEU A 266 7.46 -6.13 -5.09
CA LEU A 266 6.92 -7.49 -5.03
C LEU A 266 5.61 -7.42 -4.22
N LEU A 267 4.49 -7.80 -4.85
CA LEU A 267 3.15 -7.79 -4.25
C LEU A 267 2.70 -9.21 -3.90
#